data_AF-H0A2W6-F1
#
_entry.id   AF-H0A2W6-F1
#
_cell.length_a   1.000
_cell.length_b   1.000
_cell.length_c   1.000
_cell.angle_alpha   90.00
_cell.angle_beta   90.00
_cell.angle_gamma   90.00
#
_symmetry.space_group_name_H-M   'P 1'
#
loop_
_entity.id
_entity.type
_entity.pdbx_description
1 polymer ?
#
loop_
_entity_poly.entity_id
_entity_poly.type
_entity_poly.pdbx_seq_one_letter_code
_entity_poly.pdbx_strand_id
1 'polypeptide(L)'
;MIYATVDADGRATGFYNSEINTIPEGAFEISAETYRAWVDNTQAQCWNGSGLVPCEPLPWQGQEPGPMYARTYKSDIWRRATDEEVVTIDAGLTEAPARLRRLWDDSQVLMHEADEFPMIRDVMVDAFGEERANELLAASYWEP
;
A
#
# COMPACT_ATOMS: atom_id res chain seq x y z
N MET A 1 -35.95 10.49 18.95
CA MET A 1 -34.90 10.61 20.00
C MET A 1 -33.65 9.92 19.49
N ILE A 2 -32.45 10.38 19.89
CA ILE A 2 -31.18 9.84 19.40
C ILE A 2 -30.51 9.05 20.52
N TYR A 3 -29.99 7.88 20.17
CA TYR A 3 -29.30 6.98 21.09
C TYR A 3 -27.91 6.66 20.54
N ALA A 4 -26.95 6.45 21.44
CA ALA A 4 -25.60 6.03 21.09
C ALA A 4 -25.21 4.76 21.86
N THR A 5 -24.33 3.98 21.25
CA THR A 5 -23.58 2.91 21.93
C THR A 5 -22.10 3.25 21.86
N VAL A 6 -21.35 2.79 22.86
CA VAL A 6 -19.91 3.01 22.95
C VAL A 6 -19.15 1.74 23.30
N ASP A 7 -17.87 1.70 22.94
CA ASP A 7 -16.94 0.69 23.45
C ASP A 7 -16.50 1.00 24.89
N ALA A 8 -15.61 0.16 25.45
CA ALA A 8 -15.10 0.32 26.81
C ALA A 8 -14.32 1.63 27.03
N ASP A 9 -13.81 2.23 25.96
CA ASP A 9 -13.06 3.50 26.00
C ASP A 9 -13.96 4.71 25.74
N GLY A 10 -15.27 4.49 25.56
CA GLY A 10 -16.24 5.55 25.29
C GLY A 10 -16.31 5.98 23.82
N ARG A 11 -15.67 5.27 22.88
CA ARG A 11 -15.77 5.60 21.44
C ARG A 11 -17.09 5.12 20.89
N ALA A 12 -17.72 5.92 20.03
CA ALA A 12 -19.00 5.58 19.42
C ALA A 12 -18.90 4.30 18.58
N THR A 13 -19.73 3.31 18.90
CA THR A 13 -19.88 2.07 18.11
C THR A 13 -21.13 2.08 17.24
N GLY A 14 -22.07 3.00 17.50
CA GLY A 14 -23.28 3.16 16.69
C GLY A 14 -24.19 4.27 17.20
N PHE A 15 -24.95 4.85 16.28
CA PHE A 15 -25.98 5.85 16.53
C PHE A 15 -27.32 5.38 16.00
N TYR A 16 -28.39 5.63 16.74
CA TYR A 16 -29.73 5.11 16.44
C TYR A 16 -30.80 6.18 16.64
N ASN A 17 -31.79 6.21 15.75
CA ASN A 17 -33.00 6.99 15.93
C ASN A 17 -34.17 6.06 16.28
N SER A 18 -34.83 6.28 17.41
CA SER A 18 -35.96 5.44 17.87
C SER A 18 -37.15 5.40 16.92
N GLU A 19 -37.25 6.34 15.99
CA GLU A 19 -38.32 6.37 14.97
C GLU A 19 -38.03 5.43 13.80
N ILE A 20 -36.77 5.03 13.61
CA ILE A 20 -36.29 4.29 12.43
C ILE A 20 -35.62 2.96 12.83
N ASN A 21 -34.99 2.91 13.99
CA ASN A 21 -34.16 1.80 14.44
C ASN A 21 -34.76 1.13 15.69
N THR A 22 -34.58 -0.20 15.78
CA THR A 22 -34.66 -0.89 17.06
C THR A 22 -33.45 -0.51 17.89
N ILE A 23 -33.67 -0.03 19.12
CA ILE A 23 -32.60 0.45 19.99
C ILE A 23 -31.92 -0.75 20.68
N PRO A 24 -30.60 -0.94 20.51
CA PRO A 24 -29.90 -2.04 21.13
C PRO A 24 -29.79 -1.86 22.66
N GLU A 25 -29.70 -2.99 23.37
CA GLU A 25 -29.44 -2.99 24.80
C GLU A 25 -28.08 -2.34 25.10
N GLY A 26 -28.02 -1.50 26.15
CA GLY A 26 -26.83 -0.72 26.48
C GLY A 26 -26.70 0.61 25.73
N ALA A 27 -27.60 0.93 24.79
CA ALA A 27 -27.67 2.26 24.21
C ALA A 27 -28.22 3.29 25.21
N PHE A 28 -27.66 4.50 25.20
CA PHE A 28 -28.10 5.62 26.04
C PHE A 28 -28.54 6.79 25.18
N GLU A 29 -29.49 7.57 25.70
CA GLU A 29 -30.04 8.73 25.00
C GLU A 29 -29.03 9.88 24.99
N ILE A 30 -28.93 10.55 23.85
CA ILE A 30 -28.13 11.76 23.67
C ILE A 30 -28.95 12.85 22.99
N SER A 31 -28.60 14.11 23.26
CA SER A 31 -29.25 15.25 22.60
C SER A 31 -28.86 15.33 21.11
N ALA A 32 -29.69 16.01 20.30
CA ALA A 32 -29.38 16.26 18.90
C ALA A 32 -28.13 17.12 18.71
N GLU A 33 -27.82 18.01 19.66
CA GLU A 33 -26.61 18.82 19.66
C GLU A 33 -25.37 17.96 19.94
N THR A 34 -25.44 17.11 20.97
CA THR A 34 -24.39 16.14 21.29
C THR A 34 -24.13 15.20 20.12
N TYR A 35 -25.19 14.69 19.48
CA TYR A 35 -25.06 13.84 18.29
C TYR A 35 -24.29 14.55 17.17
N ARG A 36 -24.65 15.79 16.84
CA ARG A 36 -23.96 16.57 15.79
C ARG A 36 -22.49 16.79 16.11
N ALA A 37 -22.20 17.26 17.33
CA ALA A 37 -20.83 17.50 17.77
C ALA A 37 -19.97 16.23 17.70
N TRP A 38 -20.56 15.09 18.08
CA TRP A 38 -19.88 13.79 18.05
C TRP A 38 -19.64 13.29 16.63
N VAL A 39 -20.66 13.33 15.75
CA VAL A 39 -20.52 12.86 14.36
C VAL A 39 -19.44 13.63 13.62
N ASP A 40 -19.40 14.96 13.79
CA ASP A 40 -18.42 15.83 13.15
C ASP A 40 -16.97 15.53 13.61
N ASN A 41 -16.79 14.87 14.76
CA ASN A 41 -15.50 14.60 15.38
C ASN A 41 -15.37 13.17 15.93
N THR A 42 -15.99 12.19 15.26
CA THR A 42 -16.23 10.85 15.84
C THR A 42 -14.95 10.13 16.29
N GLN A 43 -13.84 10.33 15.57
CA GLN A 43 -12.56 9.70 15.90
C GLN A 43 -11.75 10.46 16.98
N ALA A 44 -12.14 11.69 17.29
CA ALA A 44 -11.44 12.55 18.24
C ALA A 44 -12.20 12.72 19.57
N GLN A 45 -13.45 12.26 19.67
CA GLN A 45 -14.30 12.47 20.83
C GLN A 45 -14.87 11.17 21.40
N CYS A 46 -14.74 11.02 22.71
CA CYS A 46 -15.16 9.87 23.51
C CYS A 46 -16.20 10.31 24.54
N TRP A 47 -17.12 9.42 24.87
CA TRP A 47 -18.11 9.63 25.92
C TRP A 47 -17.57 9.21 27.28
N ASN A 48 -17.60 10.12 28.26
CA ASN A 48 -17.13 9.84 29.62
C ASN A 48 -18.25 9.45 30.62
N GLY A 49 -19.48 9.22 30.13
CA GLY A 49 -20.67 9.01 30.96
C GLY A 49 -21.53 10.26 31.16
N SER A 50 -21.01 11.46 30.90
CA SER A 50 -21.71 12.74 31.09
C SER A 50 -21.62 13.69 29.90
N GLY A 51 -20.65 13.50 29.01
CA GLY A 51 -20.42 14.34 27.85
C GLY A 51 -19.27 13.87 26.98
N LEU A 52 -19.05 14.60 25.88
CA LEU A 52 -17.95 14.37 24.95
C LEU A 52 -16.66 14.98 25.48
N VAL A 53 -15.60 14.18 25.51
CA VAL A 53 -14.25 14.59 25.87
C VAL A 53 -13.29 14.18 24.75
N PRO A 54 -12.12 14.82 24.61
CA PRO A 54 -11.09 14.33 23.70
C PRO A 54 -10.76 12.86 24.00
N CYS A 55 -10.80 12.00 22.98
CA CYS A 55 -10.31 10.65 23.12
C CYS A 55 -8.81 10.65 23.34
N GLU A 56 -8.33 9.69 24.13
CA GLU A 56 -6.94 9.29 24.00
C GLU A 56 -6.73 8.78 22.57
N PRO A 57 -5.72 9.27 21.83
CA PRO A 57 -5.44 8.78 20.49
C PRO A 57 -5.19 7.27 20.59
N LEU A 58 -5.83 6.50 19.70
CA LEU A 58 -5.47 5.09 19.57
C LEU A 58 -3.96 5.03 19.29
N PRO A 59 -3.22 4.09 19.92
CA PRO A 59 -1.84 3.88 19.54
C PRO A 59 -1.80 3.68 18.03
N TRP A 60 -0.91 4.41 17.35
CA TRP A 60 -0.72 4.26 15.91
C TRP A 60 -0.47 2.78 15.63
N GLN A 61 -1.46 2.10 15.06
CA GLN A 61 -1.36 0.71 14.64
C GLN A 61 -0.58 0.67 13.34
N GLY A 62 0.65 1.18 13.39
CA GLY A 62 1.48 1.34 12.23
C GLY A 62 1.28 0.21 11.26
N GLN A 63 0.82 0.55 10.05
CA GLN A 63 1.06 -0.37 8.98
C GLN A 63 2.57 -0.44 8.91
N GLU A 64 3.14 -1.55 9.40
CA GLU A 64 4.54 -1.83 9.18
C GLU A 64 4.78 -1.56 7.69
N PRO A 65 5.82 -0.78 7.33
CA PRO A 65 6.10 -0.58 5.92
C PRO A 65 6.11 -1.96 5.30
N GLY A 66 5.16 -2.21 4.39
CA GLY A 66 5.06 -3.48 3.72
C GLY A 66 6.44 -3.81 3.16
N PRO A 67 6.82 -5.09 3.06
CA PRO A 67 8.13 -5.48 2.55
C PRO A 67 8.49 -4.65 1.32
N MET A 68 9.61 -3.91 1.42
CA MET A 68 10.10 -3.10 0.32
C MET A 68 10.64 -4.05 -0.73
N TYR A 69 9.81 -4.39 -1.71
CA TYR A 69 10.23 -5.25 -2.81
C TYR A 69 11.17 -4.48 -3.74
N ALA A 70 12.41 -4.96 -3.84
CA ALA A 70 13.37 -4.42 -4.77
C ALA A 70 12.83 -4.57 -6.20
N ARG A 71 12.83 -3.47 -6.95
CA ARG A 71 12.37 -3.43 -8.34
C ARG A 71 13.30 -2.58 -9.17
N THR A 72 13.44 -2.92 -10.45
CA THR A 72 14.16 -2.12 -11.43
C THR A 72 13.18 -1.64 -12.49
N TYR A 73 13.04 -0.33 -12.67
CA TYR A 73 12.34 0.22 -13.81
C TYR A 73 13.13 -0.08 -15.08
N LYS A 74 12.45 -0.52 -16.13
CA LYS A 74 13.12 -0.79 -17.42
C LYS A 74 13.76 0.44 -18.02
N SER A 75 13.12 1.60 -17.81
CA SER A 75 13.71 2.88 -18.19
C SER A 75 15.06 3.14 -17.53
N ASP A 76 15.32 2.62 -16.34
CA ASP A 76 16.63 2.75 -15.71
C ASP A 76 17.66 1.80 -16.31
N ILE A 77 17.27 0.59 -16.73
CA ILE A 77 18.14 -0.30 -17.51
C ILE A 77 18.61 0.43 -18.78
N TRP A 78 17.67 1.07 -19.50
CA TRP A 78 17.98 1.83 -20.71
C TRP A 78 18.83 3.08 -20.47
N ARG A 79 18.63 3.78 -19.34
CA ARG A 79 19.48 4.93 -18.97
C ARG A 79 20.89 4.52 -18.55
N ARG A 80 21.06 3.32 -18.01
CA ARG A 80 22.35 2.80 -17.54
C ARG A 80 23.14 2.14 -18.65
N ALA A 81 22.48 1.52 -19.62
CA ALA A 81 23.10 0.85 -20.75
C ALA A 81 23.76 1.85 -21.72
N THR A 82 24.86 1.44 -22.34
CA THR A 82 25.39 2.11 -23.54
C THR A 82 24.55 1.74 -24.77
N ASP A 83 24.72 2.49 -25.86
CA ASP A 83 24.01 2.19 -27.11
C ASP A 83 24.34 0.77 -27.64
N GLU A 84 25.58 0.29 -27.51
CA GLU A 84 25.93 -1.08 -27.89
C GLU A 84 25.29 -2.14 -26.99
N GLU A 85 25.19 -1.87 -25.69
CA GLU A 85 24.51 -2.74 -24.74
C GLU A 85 23.01 -2.79 -25.02
N VAL A 86 22.38 -1.66 -25.38
CA VAL A 86 20.97 -1.63 -25.79
C VAL A 86 20.73 -2.54 -27.00
N VAL A 87 21.58 -2.47 -28.03
CA VAL A 87 21.48 -3.36 -29.20
C VAL A 87 21.57 -4.83 -28.79
N THR A 88 22.46 -5.15 -27.84
CA THR A 88 22.63 -6.52 -27.32
C THR A 88 21.40 -6.99 -26.54
N ILE A 89 20.84 -6.13 -25.68
CA ILE A 89 19.62 -6.43 -24.92
C ILE A 89 18.44 -6.63 -25.88
N ASP A 90 18.26 -5.76 -26.88
CA ASP A 90 17.19 -5.87 -27.87
C ASP A 90 17.30 -7.15 -28.72
N ALA A 91 18.52 -7.56 -29.07
CA ALA A 91 18.75 -8.83 -29.75
C ALA A 91 18.33 -10.02 -28.87
N GLY A 92 18.75 -10.04 -27.60
CA GLY A 92 18.35 -11.08 -26.64
C GLY A 92 16.84 -11.13 -26.41
N LEU A 93 16.19 -9.97 -26.30
CA LEU A 93 14.74 -9.88 -26.21
C LEU A 93 14.07 -10.41 -27.49
N THR A 94 14.63 -10.15 -28.67
CA THR A 94 14.09 -10.65 -29.94
C THR A 94 14.14 -12.18 -30.02
N GLU A 95 15.20 -12.80 -29.52
CA GLU A 95 15.39 -14.26 -29.50
C GLU A 95 14.57 -14.96 -28.40
N ALA A 96 14.13 -14.25 -27.37
CA ALA A 96 13.41 -14.83 -26.26
C ALA A 96 12.06 -15.47 -26.68
N PRO A 97 11.61 -16.55 -25.98
CA PRO A 97 10.29 -17.13 -26.18
C PRO A 97 9.17 -16.10 -26.14
N ALA A 98 8.15 -16.28 -26.99
CA ALA A 98 7.07 -15.29 -27.14
C ALA A 98 6.40 -14.89 -25.83
N ARG A 99 6.22 -15.82 -24.89
CA ARG A 99 5.66 -15.53 -23.56
C ARG A 99 6.55 -14.58 -22.76
N LEU A 100 7.86 -14.79 -22.73
CA LEU A 100 8.80 -13.95 -21.98
C LEU A 100 8.90 -12.55 -22.59
N ARG A 101 8.89 -12.46 -23.93
CA ARG A 101 8.80 -11.16 -24.62
C ARG A 101 7.55 -10.39 -24.23
N ARG A 102 6.38 -11.05 -24.19
CA ARG A 102 5.13 -10.39 -23.76
C ARG A 102 5.17 -9.94 -22.30
N LEU A 103 5.69 -10.77 -21.40
CA LEU A 103 5.88 -10.38 -19.99
C LEU A 103 6.85 -9.20 -19.86
N TRP A 104 7.86 -9.14 -20.72
CA TRP A 104 8.73 -7.98 -20.81
C TRP A 104 7.98 -6.76 -21.36
N ASP A 105 7.34 -6.83 -22.52
CA ASP A 105 6.71 -5.65 -23.13
C ASP A 105 5.59 -5.05 -22.27
N ASP A 106 4.82 -5.90 -21.57
CA ASP A 106 3.67 -5.47 -20.77
C ASP A 106 4.08 -4.91 -19.39
N SER A 107 5.30 -5.17 -18.91
CA SER A 107 5.74 -4.72 -17.59
C SER A 107 6.64 -3.48 -17.66
N GLN A 108 6.40 -2.51 -16.76
CA GLN A 108 7.25 -1.31 -16.63
C GLN A 108 8.45 -1.54 -15.69
N VAL A 109 8.36 -2.59 -14.86
CA VAL A 109 9.34 -2.92 -13.82
C VAL A 109 9.69 -4.40 -13.86
N LEU A 110 10.90 -4.70 -13.44
CA LEU A 110 11.34 -6.03 -13.05
C LEU A 110 11.30 -6.12 -11.52
N MET A 111 10.48 -7.01 -10.98
CA MET A 111 10.46 -7.29 -9.55
C MET A 111 11.55 -8.30 -9.24
N HIS A 112 12.43 -8.02 -8.28
CA HIS A 112 13.57 -8.90 -7.97
C HIS A 112 13.13 -10.21 -7.30
N GLU A 113 11.94 -10.22 -6.73
CA GLU A 113 11.30 -11.41 -6.13
C GLU A 113 10.50 -12.25 -7.13
N ALA A 114 10.31 -11.78 -8.37
CA ALA A 114 9.57 -12.55 -9.37
C ALA A 114 10.36 -13.80 -9.76
N ASP A 115 9.66 -14.91 -9.96
CA ASP A 115 10.24 -16.21 -10.35
C ASP A 115 11.09 -16.11 -11.64
N GLU A 116 10.77 -15.16 -12.52
CA GLU A 116 11.50 -14.93 -13.77
C GLU A 116 12.78 -14.09 -13.60
N PHE A 117 12.97 -13.38 -12.48
CA PHE A 117 14.11 -12.48 -12.30
C PHE A 117 15.47 -13.18 -12.33
N PRO A 118 15.68 -14.36 -11.69
CA PRO A 118 16.95 -15.08 -11.79
C PRO A 118 17.34 -15.40 -13.24
N MET A 119 16.38 -15.80 -14.07
CA MET A 119 16.63 -16.06 -15.49
C MET A 119 17.07 -14.80 -16.24
N ILE A 120 16.43 -13.65 -15.97
CA ILE A 120 16.83 -12.37 -16.57
C ILE A 120 18.25 -11.99 -16.14
N ARG A 121 18.57 -12.20 -14.85
CA ARG A 121 19.92 -11.97 -14.33
C ARG A 121 20.94 -12.85 -15.04
N ASP A 122 20.69 -14.15 -15.16
CA ASP A 122 21.63 -15.08 -15.80
C ASP A 122 21.92 -14.68 -17.26
N VAL A 123 20.89 -14.31 -18.02
CA VAL A 123 21.05 -13.81 -19.40
C VAL A 123 21.90 -12.53 -19.45
N MET A 124 21.68 -11.59 -18.53
CA MET A 124 22.47 -10.35 -18.45
C MET A 124 23.91 -10.62 -18.03
N VAL A 125 24.14 -11.58 -17.12
CA VAL A 125 25.48 -12.01 -16.69
C VAL A 125 26.23 -12.68 -17.84
N ASP A 126 25.56 -13.54 -18.61
CA ASP A 126 26.15 -14.18 -19.79
C ASP A 126 26.52 -13.16 -20.87
N ALA A 127 25.71 -12.11 -21.04
CA ALA A 127 25.93 -11.07 -22.06
C ALA A 127 27.02 -10.04 -21.66
N PHE A 128 27.07 -9.63 -20.38
CA PHE A 128 27.85 -8.47 -19.96
C PHE A 128 28.85 -8.75 -18.83
N GLY A 129 28.81 -9.94 -18.23
CA GLY A 129 29.54 -10.26 -17.01
C GLY A 129 28.81 -9.83 -15.74
N GLU A 130 29.22 -10.41 -14.61
CA GLU A 130 28.50 -10.27 -13.33
C GLU A 130 28.43 -8.82 -12.82
N GLU A 131 29.54 -8.10 -12.85
CA GLU A 131 29.61 -6.71 -12.38
C GLU A 131 28.66 -5.82 -13.17
N ARG A 132 28.71 -5.89 -14.50
CA ARG A 132 27.89 -5.04 -15.36
C ARG A 132 26.41 -5.41 -15.32
N ALA A 133 26.08 -6.69 -15.23
CA ALA A 133 24.71 -7.15 -15.04
C ALA A 133 24.11 -6.63 -13.73
N ASN A 134 24.88 -6.62 -12.63
CA ASN A 134 24.43 -6.09 -11.34
C ASN A 134 24.18 -4.57 -11.42
N GLU A 135 25.00 -3.81 -12.15
CA GLU A 135 24.78 -2.38 -12.37
C GLU A 135 23.50 -2.12 -13.18
N LEU A 136 23.32 -2.82 -14.29
CA LEU A 136 22.14 -2.68 -15.16
C LEU A 136 20.85 -3.04 -14.40
N LEU A 137 20.87 -4.13 -13.64
CA LEU A 137 19.72 -4.65 -12.89
C LEU A 137 19.60 -4.09 -11.47
N ALA A 138 20.42 -3.12 -11.08
CA ALA A 138 20.34 -2.51 -9.75
C ALA A 138 18.91 -2.01 -9.47
N ALA A 139 18.47 -2.16 -8.22
CA ALA A 139 17.17 -1.66 -7.80
C ALA A 139 17.07 -0.15 -8.11
N SER A 140 15.96 0.25 -8.70
CA SER A 140 15.68 1.67 -8.92
C SER A 140 15.44 2.36 -7.59
N TYR A 141 15.94 3.59 -7.46
CA TYR A 141 15.80 4.37 -6.24
C TYR A 141 14.32 4.54 -5.89
N TRP A 142 13.98 4.24 -4.63
CA TRP A 142 12.71 4.58 -4.01
C TRP A 142 12.98 5.75 -3.06
N GLU A 143 12.39 6.92 -3.32
CA GLU A 143 12.26 7.94 -2.26
C GLU A 143 11.06 7.54 -1.39
N PRO A 144 11.25 7.42 -0.06
CA PRO A 144 10.17 7.17 0.89
C PRO A 144 9.09 8.25 0.91
#